data_AF-A0A6N2X8Z3-F1
#
_entry.id   AF-A0A6N2X8Z3-F1
#
_cell.length_a   1.000
_cell.length_b   1.000
_cell.length_c   1.000
_cell.angle_alpha   90.00
_cell.angle_beta   90.00
_cell.angle_gamma   90.00
#
_symmetry.space_group_name_H-M   'P 1'
#
loop_
_entity.id
_entity.type
_entity.pdbx_description
1 polymer ?
#
loop_
_entity_poly.entity_id
_entity_poly.type
_entity_poly.pdbx_seq_one_letter_code
_entity_poly.pdbx_strand_id
1 'polypeptide(L)'
;MDDLTIGYNIAEILTLEPSFLNMLGFTYEETKTYLRYVLDKYTPGASEESFEEIWQLIVSNYDGYRFSPIGERLFNSTILTCFLKKFAANAGSIPP
;
A
#
# COMPACT_ATOMS: atom_id res chain seq x y z
N MET A 1 -30.11 10.16 -30.20
CA MET A 1 -28.88 9.41 -30.51
C MET A 1 -27.82 10.47 -30.66
N ASP A 2 -27.26 10.88 -29.51
CA ASP A 2 -26.26 11.94 -29.42
C ASP A 2 -25.00 11.36 -28.77
N ASP A 3 -23.87 11.75 -29.34
CA ASP A 3 -22.50 11.62 -28.83
C ASP A 3 -21.95 10.22 -28.54
N LEU A 4 -21.79 9.48 -29.63
CA LEU A 4 -20.57 8.72 -29.84
C LEU A 4 -19.39 9.71 -29.93
N THR A 5 -18.47 9.62 -28.98
CA THR A 5 -17.24 10.45 -28.80
C THR A 5 -17.37 11.73 -27.98
N ILE A 6 -17.85 11.62 -26.74
CA ILE A 6 -17.23 12.43 -25.68
C ILE A 6 -15.79 11.93 -25.57
N GLY A 7 -14.89 12.54 -26.33
CA GLY A 7 -13.46 12.34 -26.21
C GLY A 7 -13.05 12.79 -24.82
N TYR A 8 -13.20 11.89 -23.84
CA TYR A 8 -12.61 12.04 -22.51
C TYR A 8 -11.17 12.47 -22.72
N ASN A 9 -10.85 13.62 -22.14
CA ASN A 9 -9.60 14.34 -22.21
C ASN A 9 -8.40 13.36 -22.17
N ILE A 10 -7.88 12.94 -23.33
CA ILE A 10 -6.87 11.85 -23.46
C ILE A 10 -5.57 12.22 -22.74
N ALA A 11 -5.39 13.50 -22.39
CA ALA A 11 -4.24 14.04 -21.69
C ALA A 11 -4.39 14.09 -20.16
N GLU A 12 -5.59 13.92 -19.60
CA GLU A 12 -5.82 14.03 -18.16
C GLU A 12 -5.51 12.71 -17.46
N ILE A 13 -4.50 12.74 -16.59
CA ILE A 13 -4.15 11.59 -15.76
C ILE A 13 -4.90 11.75 -14.44
N LEU A 14 -6.02 11.04 -14.29
CA LEU A 14 -6.86 11.07 -13.09
C LEU A 14 -6.08 10.88 -11.79
N THR A 15 -5.01 10.08 -11.81
CA THR A 15 -4.19 9.80 -10.62
C THR A 15 -3.28 10.96 -10.21
N LEU A 16 -3.27 12.06 -10.97
CA LEU A 16 -2.63 13.33 -10.62
C LEU A 16 -3.62 14.35 -10.05
N GLU A 17 -4.92 14.11 -10.17
CA GLU A 17 -5.95 14.96 -9.56
C GLU A 17 -5.93 14.80 -8.03
N PRO A 18 -5.95 15.90 -7.24
CA PRO A 18 -5.79 15.86 -5.79
C PRO A 18 -6.71 14.87 -5.07
N SER A 19 -7.97 14.77 -5.51
CA SER A 19 -8.97 13.87 -4.92
C SER A 19 -8.67 12.39 -5.12
N PHE A 20 -7.80 12.02 -6.07
CA PHE A 20 -7.47 10.64 -6.41
C PHE A 20 -6.01 10.27 -6.12
N LEU A 21 -5.20 11.19 -5.57
CA LEU A 21 -3.78 10.94 -5.27
C LEU A 21 -3.58 9.71 -4.38
N ASN A 22 -4.53 9.41 -3.51
CA ASN A 22 -4.46 8.29 -2.57
C ASN A 22 -5.05 6.98 -3.12
N MET A 23 -5.64 6.97 -4.32
CA MET A 23 -6.38 5.82 -4.86
C MET A 23 -5.50 4.61 -5.19
N LEU A 24 -4.18 4.82 -5.36
CA LEU A 24 -3.26 3.80 -5.85
C LEU A 24 -2.30 3.24 -4.79
N GLY A 25 -2.50 3.59 -3.54
CA GLY A 25 -1.66 3.13 -2.44
C GLY A 25 -2.43 3.03 -1.14
N PHE A 26 -1.72 2.60 -0.11
CA PHE A 26 -2.20 2.64 1.26
C PHE A 26 -1.52 3.80 1.99
N THR A 27 -2.27 4.50 2.81
CA THR A 27 -1.72 5.46 3.77
C THR A 27 -0.90 4.74 4.84
N TYR A 28 -0.16 5.50 5.65
CA TYR A 28 0.61 4.98 6.77
C TYR A 28 -0.27 4.17 7.75
N GLU A 29 -1.42 4.71 8.14
CA GLU A 29 -2.33 4.07 9.08
C GLU A 29 -3.03 2.84 8.48
N GLU A 30 -3.40 2.88 7.20
CA GLU A 30 -3.96 1.71 6.51
C GLU A 30 -2.93 0.58 6.41
N THR A 31 -1.68 0.91 6.09
CA THR A 31 -0.58 -0.07 6.01
C THR A 31 -0.31 -0.68 7.38
N LYS A 32 -0.28 0.14 8.43
CA LYS A 32 -0.12 -0.31 9.82
C LYS A 32 -1.23 -1.25 10.26
N THR A 33 -2.48 -0.89 9.94
CA THR A 33 -3.66 -1.70 10.21
C THR A 33 -3.62 -3.03 9.45
N TYR A 34 -3.20 -2.98 8.18
CA TYR A 34 -3.10 -4.18 7.35
C TYR A 34 -2.02 -5.14 7.86
N LEU A 35 -0.85 -4.64 8.25
CA LEU A 35 0.19 -5.45 8.88
C LEU A 35 -0.33 -6.13 10.16
N ARG A 36 -1.01 -5.37 11.03
CA ARG A 36 -1.58 -5.91 12.26
C ARG A 36 -2.54 -7.07 11.97
N TYR A 37 -3.46 -6.86 11.03
CA TYR A 37 -4.39 -7.91 10.58
C TYR A 37 -3.66 -9.16 10.06
N VAL A 38 -2.60 -8.99 9.26
CA VAL A 38 -1.83 -10.12 8.73
C VAL A 38 -1.14 -10.89 9.86
N LEU A 39 -0.52 -10.19 10.81
CA LEU A 39 0.14 -10.83 11.95
C LEU A 39 -0.85 -11.58 12.84
N ASP A 40 -1.97 -10.94 13.21
CA ASP A 40 -3.00 -11.56 14.05
C ASP A 40 -3.57 -12.83 13.40
N LYS A 41 -3.68 -12.85 12.08
CA LYS A 41 -4.29 -13.96 11.34
C LYS A 41 -3.32 -15.08 11.00
N TYR A 42 -2.07 -14.77 10.65
CA TYR A 42 -1.13 -15.73 10.07
C TYR A 42 0.07 -16.04 10.97
N THR A 43 0.29 -15.24 12.02
CA THR A 43 1.35 -15.43 13.01
C THR A 43 0.79 -15.25 14.43
N PRO A 44 -0.16 -16.10 14.87
CA PRO A 44 -0.81 -15.95 16.16
C PRO A 44 0.21 -15.99 17.30
N GLY A 45 0.16 -15.01 18.19
CA GLY A 45 1.13 -14.85 19.28
C GLY A 45 2.38 -14.07 18.92
N ALA A 46 2.45 -13.44 17.74
CA ALA A 46 3.48 -12.46 17.43
C ALA A 46 3.54 -11.37 18.52
N SER A 47 4.74 -11.04 18.98
CA SER A 47 4.94 -10.00 19.98
C SER A 47 4.83 -8.61 19.35
N GLU A 48 4.60 -7.59 20.19
CA GLU A 48 4.71 -6.19 19.75
C GLU A 48 6.12 -5.85 19.22
N GLU A 49 7.16 -6.52 19.72
CA GLU A 49 8.53 -6.38 19.21
C GLU A 49 8.63 -6.88 17.76
N SER A 50 8.09 -8.08 17.47
CA SER A 50 8.05 -8.60 16.09
C SER A 50 7.21 -7.71 15.17
N PHE A 51 6.10 -7.14 15.67
CA PHE A 51 5.33 -6.15 14.92
C PHE A 51 6.21 -4.95 14.56
N GLU A 52 6.91 -4.37 15.53
CA GLU A 52 7.71 -3.16 15.32
C GLU A 52 8.89 -3.43 14.38
N GLU A 53 9.56 -4.58 14.48
CA GLU A 53 10.62 -4.99 13.57
C GLU A 53 10.15 -5.04 12.11
N ILE A 54 9.02 -5.72 11.86
CA ILE A 54 8.45 -5.83 10.51
C ILE A 54 7.90 -4.49 10.04
N TRP A 55 7.35 -3.69 10.95
CA TRP A 55 6.86 -2.35 10.64
C TRP A 55 7.98 -1.44 10.17
N GLN A 56 9.10 -1.41 10.90
CA GLN A 56 10.28 -0.64 10.50
C GLN A 56 10.86 -1.14 9.17
N LEU A 57 10.86 -2.45 8.93
CA LEU A 57 11.26 -3.00 7.64
C LEU A 57 10.35 -2.48 6.50
N ILE A 58 9.03 -2.48 6.70
CA ILE A 58 8.07 -1.99 5.71
C ILE A 58 8.26 -0.49 5.46
N VAL A 59 8.33 0.32 6.52
CA VAL A 59 8.51 1.77 6.42
C VAL A 59 9.82 2.10 5.70
N SER A 60 10.92 1.46 6.10
CA SER A 60 12.25 1.73 5.52
C SER A 60 12.35 1.39 4.03
N ASN A 61 11.57 0.44 3.52
CA ASN A 61 11.70 -0.04 2.14
C ASN A 61 10.57 0.42 1.22
N TYR A 62 9.41 0.79 1.76
CA TYR A 62 8.19 1.00 0.96
C TYR A 62 7.49 2.33 1.24
N ASP A 63 7.86 3.10 2.27
CA ASP A 63 7.33 4.45 2.47
C ASP A 63 7.86 5.43 1.41
N GLY A 64 7.02 6.41 1.03
CA GLY A 64 7.39 7.50 0.15
C GLY A 64 6.87 7.38 -1.28
N TYR A 65 6.07 6.36 -1.59
CA TYR A 65 5.40 6.26 -2.88
C TYR A 65 4.39 7.40 -3.05
N ARG A 66 4.57 8.24 -4.07
CA ARG A 66 3.64 9.33 -4.40
C ARG A 66 3.75 9.70 -5.86
N PHE A 67 2.62 10.08 -6.45
CA PHE A 67 2.57 10.55 -7.84
C PHE A 67 2.80 12.05 -7.98
N SER A 68 2.66 12.80 -6.88
CA SER A 68 2.80 14.24 -6.85
C SER A 68 3.64 14.67 -5.64
N PRO A 69 4.52 15.69 -5.77
CA PRO A 69 5.29 16.23 -4.66
C PRO A 69 4.45 16.79 -3.51
N ILE A 70 3.21 17.21 -3.80
CA ILE A 70 2.25 17.72 -2.80
C ILE A 70 1.32 16.63 -2.25
N GLY A 71 1.34 15.43 -2.85
CA GLY A 71 0.56 14.30 -2.38
C GLY A 71 1.12 13.70 -1.09
N GLU A 72 0.23 13.07 -0.33
CA GLU A 72 0.60 12.26 0.82
C GLU A 72 1.56 11.14 0.39
N ARG A 73 2.44 10.73 1.30
CA ARG A 73 3.25 9.54 1.09
C ARG A 73 2.39 8.30 1.32
N LEU A 74 2.45 7.39 0.37
CA LEU A 74 1.73 6.14 0.40
C LEU A 74 2.73 4.99 0.36
N PHE A 75 2.17 3.80 0.54
CA PHE A 75 2.78 2.53 0.24
C PHE A 75 2.19 2.03 -1.07
N ASN A 76 3.03 1.63 -2.03
CA ASN A 76 2.54 1.04 -3.27
C ASN A 76 1.74 -0.23 -2.97
N SER A 77 0.46 -0.23 -3.34
CA SER A 77 -0.49 -1.29 -2.97
C SER A 77 -0.06 -2.68 -3.46
N THR A 78 0.44 -2.78 -4.68
CA THR A 78 0.88 -4.05 -5.28
C THR A 78 2.10 -4.64 -4.58
N ILE A 79 3.15 -3.83 -4.38
CA ILE A 79 4.41 -4.32 -3.79
C ILE A 79 4.19 -4.68 -2.32
N LEU A 80 3.48 -3.84 -1.55
CA LEU A 80 3.15 -4.12 -0.15
C LEU A 80 2.33 -5.42 -0.02
N THR A 81 1.27 -5.56 -0.82
CA THR A 81 0.42 -6.76 -0.77
C THR A 81 1.20 -8.02 -1.18
N CYS A 82 2.11 -7.91 -2.15
CA CYS A 82 2.98 -9.01 -2.55
C CYS A 82 3.90 -9.45 -1.40
N PHE A 83 4.53 -8.49 -0.71
CA PHE A 83 5.34 -8.76 0.48
C PHE A 83 4.51 -9.46 1.57
N LEU A 84 3.38 -8.88 1.96
CA LEU A 84 2.52 -9.42 3.02
C LEU A 84 1.97 -10.80 2.67
N LYS A 85 1.63 -11.04 1.41
CA LYS A 85 1.19 -12.36 0.93
C LYS A 85 2.30 -13.40 1.08
N LYS A 86 3.53 -13.08 0.68
CA LYS A 86 4.68 -13.99 0.83
C LYS A 86 5.01 -14.22 2.30
N PHE A 87 4.98 -13.17 3.11
CA PHE A 87 5.19 -13.24 4.55
C PHE A 87 4.20 -14.21 5.21
N ALA A 88 2.90 -14.06 4.90
CA ALA A 88 1.86 -14.97 5.38
C ALA A 88 2.05 -16.40 4.88
N ALA A 89 2.42 -16.59 3.61
CA ALA A 89 2.68 -17.91 3.03
C ALA A 89 3.91 -18.61 3.65
N ASN A 90 4.87 -17.83 4.15
CA ASN A 90 6.09 -18.31 4.81
C ASN A 90 5.93 -18.42 6.34
N ALA A 91 4.69 -18.50 6.85
CA ALA A 91 4.38 -18.60 8.28
C ALA A 91 5.05 -17.51 9.13
N GLY A 92 5.07 -16.28 8.61
CA GLY A 92 5.63 -15.12 9.32
C GLY A 92 7.14 -14.93 9.16
N SER A 93 7.79 -15.67 8.26
CA SER A 93 9.20 -15.43 7.91
C SER A 93 9.33 -14.35 6.84
N ILE A 94 10.32 -13.46 6.99
CA ILE A 94 10.61 -12.39 6.02
C ILE A 94 10.94 -13.00 4.65
N PRO A 95 10.21 -12.62 3.58
CA PRO A 95 10.53 -13.06 2.22
C PRO A 95 11.90 -12.56 1.74
N PRO A 96 12.63 -13.34 0.93
CA PRO A 96 13.87 -12.90 0.30
C PRO A 96 13.63 -11.82 -0.76
#